data_AF-C0CM29-F1
#
_entry.id   AF-C0CM29-F1
#
_cell.length_a   1.000
_cell.length_b   1.000
_cell.length_c   1.000
_cell.angle_alpha   90.00
_cell.angle_beta   90.00
_cell.angle_gamma   90.00
#
_symmetry.space_group_name_H-M   'P 1'
#
loop_
_entity.id
_entity.type
_entity.pdbx_description
1 polymer ?
#
loop_
_entity_poly.entity_id
_entity_poly.type
_entity_poly.pdbx_seq_one_letter_code
_entity_poly.pdbx_strand_id
1 'polypeptide(L)' 'MEEVREMTEKEMQTVKMSTLYELRLIFTQGEKKQYSTEEIVELLDKIATAKDQK' A
#
# COMPACT_ATOMS: atom_id res chain seq x y z
N MET A 1 -4.69 -27.37 -6.66
CA MET A 1 -5.42 -26.15 -7.10
C MET A 1 -5.83 -25.28 -5.91
N GLU A 2 -6.28 -25.89 -4.81
CA GLU A 2 -6.67 -25.16 -3.58
C GLU A 2 -5.47 -24.50 -2.88
N GLU A 3 -4.32 -25.18 -2.75
CA GLU A 3 -3.09 -24.59 -2.20
C GLU A 3 -2.58 -23.37 -2.98
N VAL A 4 -2.69 -23.39 -4.32
CA VAL A 4 -2.28 -22.25 -5.17
C VAL A 4 -3.15 -21.03 -4.89
N ARG A 5 -4.46 -21.23 -4.73
CA ARG A 5 -5.41 -20.17 -4.40
C ARG A 5 -5.13 -19.60 -3.01
N GLU A 6 -4.85 -20.45 -2.04
CA GLU A 6 -4.50 -20.04 -0.68
C GLU A 6 -3.19 -19.23 -0.63
N MET A 7 -2.19 -19.61 -1.43
CA MET A 7 -0.95 -18.84 -1.58
C MET A 7 -1.22 -17.46 -2.17
N THR A 8 -2.01 -17.37 -3.25
CA THR A 8 -2.36 -16.08 -3.87
C THR A 8 -3.14 -15.16 -2.92
N GLU A 9 -4.01 -15.70 -2.07
CA GLU A 9 -4.72 -14.92 -1.06
C GLU A 9 -3.79 -14.39 0.03
N LYS A 10 -2.85 -15.21 0.51
CA LYS A 10 -1.81 -14.79 1.48
C LYS A 10 -0.85 -13.76 0.89
N GLU A 11 -0.46 -13.91 -0.37
CA GLU A 11 0.34 -12.94 -1.11
C GLU A 11 -0.40 -11.61 -1.26
N MET A 12 -1.67 -11.66 -1.67
CA MET A 12 -2.51 -10.45 -1.79
C MET A 12 -2.72 -9.76 -0.44
N GLN A 13 -2.90 -10.52 0.65
CA GLN A 13 -2.96 -9.96 2.00
C GLN A 13 -1.62 -9.28 2.38
N THR A 14 -0.49 -9.93 2.09
CA THR A 14 0.85 -9.39 2.36
C THR A 14 1.08 -8.07 1.60
N VAL A 15 0.70 -8.02 0.32
CA VAL A 15 0.77 -6.80 -0.49
C VAL A 15 -0.09 -5.69 0.11
N LYS A 16 -1.36 -5.97 0.46
CA LYS A 16 -2.26 -4.99 1.11
C LYS A 16 -1.69 -4.46 2.42
N MET A 17 -1.15 -5.34 3.26
CA MET A 17 -0.53 -4.95 4.53
C MET A 17 0.73 -4.11 4.32
N SER A 18 1.50 -4.37 3.26
CA SER A 18 2.68 -3.56 2.90
C SER A 18 2.31 -2.13 2.50
N THR A 19 1.27 -1.96 1.68
CA THR A 19 0.77 -0.65 1.24
C THR A 19 0.27 0.18 2.43
N LEU A 20 -0.48 -0.44 3.36
CA LEU A 20 -0.96 0.24 4.57
C LEU A 20 0.19 0.66 5.50
N TYR A 21 1.24 -0.16 5.61
CA TYR A 21 2.41 0.19 6.42
C TYR A 21 3.17 1.39 5.83
N GLU A 22 3.33 1.43 4.51
CA GLU A 22 3.96 2.56 3.80
C GLU A 22 3.16 3.86 4.00
N LEU A 23 1.83 3.83 3.85
CA LEU A 23 0.97 4.97 4.15
C LEU A 23 1.09 5.42 5.62
N ARG A 24 1.08 4.46 6.57
CA ARG A 24 1.29 4.76 7.99
C ARG A 24 2.61 5.48 8.20
N LEU A 25 3.69 5.05 7.55
CA LEU A 25 5.00 5.68 7.67
C LEU A 25 4.96 7.12 7.16
N ILE A 26 4.39 7.35 5.98
CA ILE A 26 4.24 8.68 5.37
C ILE A 26 3.47 9.62 6.30
N PHE A 27 2.34 9.16 6.86
CA PHE A 27 1.51 9.99 7.74
C PHE A 27 2.11 10.22 9.13
N THR A 28 2.94 9.30 9.63
CA THR A 28 3.55 9.43 10.96
C THR A 28 4.87 10.21 10.93
N GLN A 29 5.59 10.20 9.81
CA GLN A 29 6.82 10.97 9.63
C GLN A 29 6.55 12.39 9.12
N GLY A 30 5.41 12.63 8.48
CA GLY A 30 5.00 13.95 8.01
C GLY A 30 4.47 14.86 9.12
N GLU A 31 4.66 16.17 8.96
CA GLU A 31 4.08 17.19 9.83
C GLU A 31 2.60 17.47 9.50
N LYS A 32 2.17 17.14 8.28
CA LYS A 32 0.82 17.36 7.77
C LYS A 32 -0.19 16.41 8.46
N LYS A 33 -1.22 16.99 9.07
CA LYS A 33 -2.25 16.25 9.86
C LYS A 33 -3.54 15.95 9.10
N GLN A 34 -3.77 16.61 7.97
CA GLN A 34 -5.00 16.47 7.18
C GLN A 34 -4.60 16.30 5.73
N TYR A 35 -5.19 15.33 5.05
CA TYR A 35 -4.98 15.09 3.62
C TYR A 35 -6.32 15.18 2.91
N SER A 36 -6.35 15.79 1.73
CA SER A 36 -7.51 15.67 0.86
C SER A 36 -7.59 14.27 0.24
N THR A 37 -8.75 13.93 -0.30
CA THR A 37 -8.94 12.67 -1.03
C THR A 37 -7.97 12.56 -2.20
N GLU A 38 -7.76 13.63 -2.96
CA GLU A 38 -6.85 13.69 -4.09
C GLU A 38 -5.40 13.40 -3.67
N GLU A 39 -4.97 13.97 -2.55
CA GLU A 39 -3.61 13.72 -2.02
C GLU A 39 -3.42 12.27 -1.59
N ILE A 40 -4.45 11.64 -1.02
CA ILE A 40 -4.40 10.21 -0.65
C ILE A 40 -4.30 9.34 -1.91
N VAL A 41 -5.06 9.66 -2.97
CA VAL A 41 -5.00 8.94 -4.25
C VAL A 41 -3.61 9.06 -4.87
N GLU A 42 -3.01 10.26 -4.90
CA GLU A 42 -1.65 10.44 -5.41
C GLU A 42 -0.60 9.64 -4.61
N LEU A 43 -0.76 9.51 -3.29
CA LEU A 43 0.13 8.69 -2.47
C LEU A 43 -0.01 7.20 -2.79
N LEU A 44 -1.24 6.72 -3.03
CA LEU A 44 -1.49 5.35 -3.47
C LEU A 44 -0.85 5.06 -4.84
N ASP A 45 -0.97 5.98 -5.79
CA ASP A 45 -0.37 5.85 -7.13
C ASP A 45 1.16 5.79 -7.06
N LYS A 46 1.78 6.61 -6.20
CA LYS A 46 3.23 6.58 -5.95
C LYS A 46 3.67 5.24 -5.36
N ILE A 47 2.92 4.70 -4.41
CA ILE A 47 3.20 3.40 -3.81
C ILE A 47 3.08 2.27 -4.85
N ALA A 48 2.04 2.29 -5.69
CA ALA A 48 1.87 1.32 -6.76
C ALA A 48 3.04 1.35 -7.75
N THR A 49 3.41 2.56 -8.20
CA THR A 49 4.53 2.75 -9.15
C THR A 49 5.87 2.28 -8.56
N ALA A 50 6.11 2.52 -7.27
CA ALA A 50 7.33 2.09 -6.60
C ALA A 50 7.41 0.56 -6.43
N LYS A 51 6.26 -0.14 -6.37
CA LYS A 51 6.19 -1.61 -6.31
C LYS A 51 6.40 -2.24 -7.68
N ASP A 52 5.91 -1.62 -8.75
CA ASP A 52 6.11 -2.09 -10.13
C ASP A 52 7.54 -1.91 -10.65
N GLN A 53 8.34 -1.04 -10.02
CA GLN A 53 9.76 -0.83 -10.37
C GLN A 53 10.72 -1.87 -9.76
N LYS A 54 10.23 -2.85 -8.99
CA LYS A 54 11.02 -3.96 -8.43
C LYS A 54 10.70 -5.28 -9.09
#